data_AF-A0AAW3SV94-F1
#
_entry.id   AF-A0AAW3SV94-F1
#
_cell.length_a   1.000
_cell.length_b   1.000
_cell.length_c   1.000
_cell.angle_alpha   90.00
_cell.angle_beta   90.00
_cell.angle_gamma   90.00
#
_symmetry.space_group_name_H-M   'P 1'
#
loop_
_entity.id
_entity.type
_entity.pdbx_description
1 polymer ?
#
loop_
_entity_poly.entity_id
_entity_poly.type
_entity_poly.pdbx_seq_one_letter_code
_entity_poly.pdbx_strand_id
1 'polypeptide(L)'
;MLTDNDMDDMNKLIILLEQVILYLKNDGSSESAYSCLRKAVNILESRDVNGMCNVSKNIMSDLRMMADRGQYGGAIDLITDEICSILKNPLFNK
;
A
#
# COMPACT_ATOMS: atom_id res chain seq x y z
N MET A 1 20.69 -1.49 7.27
CA MET A 1 20.59 -0.02 7.22
C MET A 1 19.82 0.29 5.95
N LEU A 2 18.83 1.19 6.00
CA LEU A 2 18.06 1.55 4.80
C LEU A 2 18.96 2.34 3.85
N THR A 3 18.87 2.03 2.56
CA THR A 3 19.53 2.79 1.50
C THR A 3 18.70 4.01 1.09
N ASP A 4 19.27 4.95 0.35
CA ASP A 4 18.51 6.09 -0.19
C ASP A 4 17.37 5.61 -1.10
N ASN A 5 17.63 4.58 -1.91
CA ASN A 5 16.60 3.94 -2.74
C ASN A 5 15.46 3.35 -1.90
N ASP A 6 15.78 2.73 -0.75
CA ASP A 6 14.75 2.20 0.16
C ASP A 6 13.87 3.33 0.72
N MET A 7 14.47 4.48 1.05
CA MET A 7 13.73 5.64 1.53
C MET A 7 12.84 6.26 0.43
N ASP A 8 13.34 6.34 -0.80
CA ASP A 8 12.58 6.83 -1.94
C ASP A 8 11.40 5.91 -2.27
N ASP A 9 11.62 4.59 -2.30
CA ASP A 9 10.58 3.58 -2.48
C ASP A 9 9.51 3.68 -1.36
N MET A 10 9.93 3.84 -0.10
CA MET A 10 9.01 4.02 1.02
C MET A 10 8.15 5.28 0.88
N ASN A 11 8.76 6.43 0.57
CA ASN A 11 8.04 7.69 0.40
C ASN A 11 7.04 7.61 -0.74
N LYS A 12 7.46 7.02 -1.86
CA LYS A 12 6.59 6.81 -3.02
C LYS A 12 5.45 5.85 -2.69
N LEU A 13 5.71 4.78 -1.96
CA LEU A 13 4.71 3.82 -1.53
C LEU A 13 3.65 4.48 -0.63
N ILE A 14 4.04 5.34 0.32
CA ILE A 14 3.10 6.09 1.16
C ILE A 14 2.12 6.88 0.29
N ILE A 15 2.63 7.68 -0.65
CA ILE A 15 1.81 8.53 -1.53
C ILE A 15 0.80 7.69 -2.33
N LEU A 16 1.25 6.56 -2.90
CA LEU A 16 0.38 5.68 -3.68
C LEU A 16 -0.70 5.03 -2.81
N LEU A 17 -0.37 4.59 -1.59
CA LEU A 17 -1.33 4.02 -0.66
C LEU A 17 -2.39 5.04 -0.23
N GLU A 18 -2.00 6.29 0.02
CA GLU A 18 -2.93 7.37 0.32
C GLU A 18 -3.88 7.65 -0.84
N GLN A 19 -3.40 7.58 -2.09
CA GLN A 19 -4.25 7.70 -3.27
C GLN A 19 -5.29 6.57 -3.36
N VAL A 20 -4.89 5.31 -3.07
CA VAL A 20 -5.84 4.18 -3.01
C VAL A 20 -6.87 4.38 -1.90
N ILE A 21 -6.44 4.81 -0.71
CA ILE A 21 -7.35 5.11 0.40
C ILE A 21 -8.35 6.22 0.02
N LEU A 22 -7.88 7.29 -0.63
CA LEU A 22 -8.74 8.37 -1.10
C LEU A 22 -9.73 7.90 -2.16
N TYR A 23 -9.27 7.07 -3.10
CA TYR A 23 -10.14 6.44 -4.10
C TYR A 23 -11.27 5.66 -3.45
N LEU A 24 -10.96 4.76 -2.50
CA LEU A 24 -11.96 3.97 -1.79
C LEU A 24 -12.93 4.84 -0.97
N LYS A 25 -12.43 5.90 -0.34
CA LYS A 25 -13.29 6.89 0.35
C LYS A 25 -14.28 7.55 -0.60
N ASN A 26 -13.82 7.96 -1.79
CA ASN A 26 -14.67 8.61 -2.79
C ASN A 26 -15.68 7.65 -3.42
N ASP A 27 -15.37 6.35 -3.48
CA ASP A 27 -16.27 5.27 -3.89
C ASP A 27 -17.31 4.90 -2.78
N GLY A 28 -17.31 5.60 -1.65
CA GLY A 28 -18.23 5.37 -0.54
C GLY A 28 -17.89 4.18 0.34
N SER A 29 -16.67 3.62 0.21
CA SER A 29 -16.21 2.53 1.06
C SER A 29 -15.97 2.99 2.51
N SER A 30 -16.35 2.15 3.48
CA SER A 30 -16.07 2.39 4.90
C SER A 30 -14.58 2.24 5.22
N GLU A 31 -14.15 2.77 6.37
CA GLU A 31 -12.75 2.64 6.82
C GLU A 31 -12.26 1.19 6.93
N SER A 32 -13.17 0.25 7.18
CA SER A 32 -12.85 -1.18 7.23
C SER A 32 -12.37 -1.73 5.88
N ALA A 33 -12.72 -1.08 4.76
CA ALA A 33 -12.30 -1.50 3.42
C ALA A 33 -10.81 -1.24 3.13
N TYR A 34 -10.16 -0.34 3.87
CA TYR A 34 -8.76 0.06 3.70
C TYR A 34 -7.98 0.10 5.03
N SER A 35 -8.43 -0.69 6.01
CA SER A 35 -7.85 -0.68 7.35
C SER A 35 -6.42 -1.23 7.38
N CYS A 36 -6.08 -2.17 6.51
CA CYS A 36 -4.73 -2.71 6.38
C CYS A 36 -3.83 -1.76 5.58
N LEU A 37 -4.34 -1.04 4.58
CA LEU A 37 -3.60 0.03 3.90
C LEU A 37 -3.18 1.12 4.89
N ARG A 38 -4.08 1.56 5.80
CA ARG A 38 -3.73 2.51 6.87
C ARG A 38 -2.65 1.98 7.80
N LYS A 39 -2.68 0.69 8.15
CA LYS A 39 -1.62 0.07 8.96
C LYS A 39 -0.28 0.09 8.23
N ALA A 40 -0.27 -0.20 6.93
CA ALA A 40 0.94 -0.15 6.12
C ALA A 40 1.51 1.27 6.07
N VAL A 41 0.68 2.30 5.85
CA VAL A 41 1.10 3.71 5.90
C VAL A 41 1.73 4.04 7.25
N ASN A 42 1.08 3.69 8.36
CA ASN A 42 1.63 3.95 9.70
C ASN A 42 3.00 3.29 9.94
N ILE A 43 3.20 2.05 9.45
CA ILE A 43 4.49 1.36 9.54
C ILE A 43 5.56 2.11 8.73
N LEU A 44 5.22 2.54 7.51
CA LEU A 44 6.11 3.27 6.62
C LEU A 44 6.52 4.62 7.20
N GLU A 45 5.56 5.41 7.70
CA GLU A 45 5.79 6.73 8.30
C GLU A 45 6.61 6.64 9.60
N SER A 46 6.28 5.67 10.47
CA SER A 46 7.02 5.46 11.72
C SER A 46 8.40 4.82 11.52
N ARG A 47 8.69 4.36 10.29
CA ARG A 47 9.90 3.60 9.94
C ARG A 47 10.09 2.40 10.86
N ASP A 48 9.00 1.74 11.25
CA ASP A 48 9.04 0.57 12.12
C ASP A 48 9.68 -0.60 11.36
N VAL A 49 10.98 -0.81 11.62
CA VAL A 49 11.79 -1.85 10.98
C VAL A 49 11.23 -3.25 11.23
N ASN A 50 10.62 -3.49 12.40
CA ASN A 50 10.00 -4.79 12.71
C ASN A 50 8.64 -4.93 12.00
N GLY A 51 7.98 -3.81 11.73
CA GLY A 51 6.74 -3.75 10.96
C GLY A 51 6.92 -3.95 9.46
N MET A 52 8.09 -3.65 8.88
CA MET A 52 8.30 -3.66 7.42
C MET A 52 7.99 -5.00 6.74
N CYS A 53 8.27 -6.13 7.39
CA CYS A 53 7.93 -7.45 6.85
C CYS A 53 6.41 -7.67 6.69
N ASN A 54 5.58 -6.89 7.40
CA ASN A 54 4.13 -6.96 7.32
C ASN A 54 3.52 -6.00 6.29
N VAL A 55 4.30 -5.07 5.72
CA VAL A 55 3.81 -4.04 4.79
C VAL A 55 3.16 -4.70 3.57
N SER A 56 3.88 -5.58 2.88
CA SER A 56 3.35 -6.28 1.70
C SER A 56 2.05 -7.05 2.01
N LYS A 57 2.04 -7.82 3.12
CA LYS A 57 0.86 -8.56 3.56
C LYS A 57 -0.36 -7.65 3.81
N ASN A 58 -0.15 -6.54 4.51
CA ASN A 58 -1.22 -5.59 4.81
C ASN A 58 -1.79 -4.96 3.53
N ILE A 59 -0.91 -4.57 2.60
CA ILE A 59 -1.33 -3.97 1.33
C ILE A 59 -2.10 -4.98 0.49
N MET A 60 -1.52 -6.16 0.27
CA MET A 60 -2.14 -7.20 -0.55
C MET A 60 -3.48 -7.70 0.02
N SER A 61 -3.66 -7.65 1.34
CA SER A 61 -4.95 -7.98 1.97
C SER A 61 -6.08 -7.11 1.43
N ASP A 62 -5.91 -5.79 1.45
CA ASP A 62 -6.97 -4.87 1.03
C ASP A 62 -7.07 -4.78 -0.50
N LEU A 63 -5.95 -4.83 -1.23
CA LEU A 63 -5.97 -4.89 -2.70
C LEU A 63 -6.71 -6.13 -3.21
N ARG A 64 -6.53 -7.29 -2.58
CA ARG A 64 -7.32 -8.48 -2.92
C ARG A 64 -8.82 -8.26 -2.68
N MET A 65 -9.19 -7.62 -1.57
CA MET A 65 -10.60 -7.31 -1.29
C MET A 65 -11.18 -6.32 -2.30
N MET A 66 -10.38 -5.38 -2.83
CA MET A 66 -10.79 -4.52 -3.93
C MET A 66 -11.11 -5.34 -5.19
N ALA A 67 -10.33 -6.37 -5.49
CA ALA A 67 -10.55 -7.25 -6.64
C ALA A 67 -11.85 -8.03 -6.48
N ASP A 68 -12.07 -8.59 -5.29
CA ASP A 68 -13.29 -9.33 -4.96
C ASP A 68 -14.56 -8.45 -5.04
N ARG A 69 -14.41 -7.13 -4.87
CA ARG A 69 -15.50 -6.14 -4.96
C ARG A 69 -15.65 -5.49 -6.33
N GLY A 70 -14.79 -5.80 -7.30
CA GLY A 70 -14.81 -5.18 -8.63
C GLY A 70 -14.44 -3.69 -8.61
N GLN A 71 -13.58 -3.27 -7.66
CA GLN A 71 -13.17 -1.86 -7.48
C GLN A 71 -11.96 -1.47 -8.35
N TYR A 72 -11.56 -2.34 -9.28
CA TYR A 72 -10.50 -2.09 -10.26
C TYR A 72 -11.08 -1.51 -11.56
N GLY A 73 -10.26 -0.74 -12.26
CA GLY A 73 -10.59 -0.10 -13.52
C GLY A 73 -10.02 1.32 -13.65
N GLY A 74 -9.42 1.63 -14.79
CA GLY A 74 -8.99 2.98 -15.13
C GLY A 74 -7.71 3.39 -14.40
N ALA A 75 -7.71 4.56 -13.75
CA ALA A 75 -6.50 5.11 -13.16
C ALA A 75 -6.00 4.33 -11.93
N ILE A 76 -6.90 3.66 -11.19
CA ILE A 76 -6.54 2.91 -9.99
C ILE A 76 -5.65 1.71 -10.32
N ASP A 77 -5.82 1.12 -11.51
CA ASP A 77 -5.03 -0.04 -11.96
C ASP A 77 -3.54 0.33 -12.03
N LEU A 78 -3.23 1.48 -12.63
CA LEU A 78 -1.86 1.99 -12.75
C LEU A 78 -1.21 2.23 -11.37
N ILE A 79 -1.98 2.77 -10.42
CA ILE A 79 -1.52 3.00 -9.04
C ILE A 79 -1.21 1.66 -8.37
N THR A 80 -2.12 0.69 -8.49
CA THR A 80 -1.94 -0.63 -7.85
C THR A 80 -0.83 -1.45 -8.49
N ASP A 81 -0.60 -1.33 -9.80
CA ASP A 81 0.51 -1.96 -10.51
C ASP A 81 1.85 -1.38 -10.04
N GLU A 82 1.92 -0.06 -9.86
CA GLU A 82 3.11 0.62 -9.35
C GLU A 82 3.41 0.23 -7.90
N ILE A 83 2.38 0.15 -7.05
CA ILE A 83 2.49 -0.41 -5.69
C ILE A 83 3.08 -1.82 -5.75
N CYS A 84 2.52 -2.70 -6.58
CA CYS A 84 3.01 -4.08 -6.72
C CYS A 84 4.45 -4.13 -7.23
N SER A 85 4.87 -3.18 -8.06
CA SER A 85 6.26 -3.06 -8.51
C SER A 85 7.21 -2.70 -7.37
N ILE A 86 6.84 -1.72 -6.53
CA ILE A 86 7.65 -1.30 -5.37
C ILE A 86 7.76 -2.45 -4.35
N LEU A 87 6.69 -3.21 -4.13
CA LEU A 87 6.69 -4.36 -3.20
C LEU A 87 7.62 -5.51 -3.61
N LYS A 88 8.20 -5.48 -4.82
CA LYS A 88 9.27 -6.41 -5.22
C LYS A 88 10.59 -6.09 -4.51
N ASN A 89 10.75 -4.90 -3.93
CA ASN A 89 11.91 -4.57 -3.12
C ASN A 89 11.97 -5.53 -1.90
N PRO A 90 13.12 -6.22 -1.67
CA PRO A 90 13.29 -7.15 -0.55
C PRO A 90 13.01 -6.56 0.84
N LEU A 91 13.04 -5.23 0.99
CA LEU A 91 12.65 -4.54 2.22
C LEU A 91 11.24 -4.95 2.68
N PHE A 92 10.31 -5.12 1.75
CA PHE A 92 8.89 -5.36 2.04
C PHE A 92 8.49 -6.83 1.95
N ASN A 93 9.41 -7.71 1.55
CA ASN A 93 9.11 -9.09 1.20
C ASN A 93 10.14 -10.07 1.78
N LYS A 94 10.34 -9.95 3.09
CA LYS A 94 11.25 -10.79 3.88
C LYS A 94 10.60 -12.06 4.37
#